data_AF-A0A8H7FMQ5-F1
#
_entry.id   AF-A0A8H7FMQ5-F1
#
_cell.length_a   1.000
_cell.length_b   1.000
_cell.length_c   1.000
_cell.angle_alpha   90.00
_cell.angle_beta   90.00
_cell.angle_gamma   90.00
#
_symmetry.space_group_name_H-M   'P 1'
#
loop_
_entity.id
_entity.type
_entity.pdbx_description
1 polymer ?
#
loop_
_entity_poly.entity_id
_entity_poly.type
_entity_poly.pdbx_seq_one_letter_code
_entity_poly.pdbx_strand_id
1 'polypeptide(L)'
;MVAQLTKASAATTVASAFSKPALAAAARPLHDILPSLGASGAIYAAVSLTALGFPDSEVSLIFLPGVLIPSQAAVGGLVCLDIVGVLRGWRMFDHYAHLGGALFGAVYWAWGPRFWDWMRVRLARPEVAKGVQSGEKET
;
A
#
# COMPACT_ATOMS: atom_id res chain seq x y z
N MET A 1 -24.69 4.36 -46.43
CA MET A 1 -25.30 3.76 -45.23
C MET A 1 -24.18 3.03 -44.48
N VAL A 2 -23.29 3.79 -43.82
CA VAL A 2 -23.17 4.02 -42.36
C VAL A 2 -22.73 2.77 -41.57
N ALA A 3 -21.76 3.01 -40.68
CA ALA A 3 -21.33 2.25 -39.49
C ALA A 3 -20.13 1.31 -39.67
N GLN A 4 -19.11 1.27 -38.82
CA GLN A 4 -18.69 2.09 -37.66
C GLN A 4 -17.21 1.73 -37.41
N LEU A 5 -16.40 2.72 -37.06
CA LEU A 5 -15.01 2.58 -36.61
C LEU A 5 -14.94 1.81 -35.28
N THR A 6 -14.22 0.70 -35.24
CA THR A 6 -13.96 -0.03 -34.00
C THR A 6 -12.76 0.59 -33.28
N LYS A 7 -13.04 1.34 -32.22
CA LYS A 7 -12.06 1.77 -31.22
C LYS A 7 -12.00 0.67 -30.15
N ALA A 8 -10.87 -0.03 -30.02
CA ALA A 8 -10.62 -0.91 -28.89
C ALA A 8 -9.24 -0.60 -28.30
N SER A 9 -9.24 0.40 -27.41
CA SER A 9 -8.21 0.60 -26.40
C SER A 9 -8.41 -0.44 -25.31
N ALA A 10 -7.43 -1.30 -25.08
CA ALA A 10 -7.33 -2.00 -23.81
C ALA A 10 -5.88 -2.36 -23.54
N ALA A 11 -5.31 -1.65 -22.57
CA ALA A 11 -4.06 -1.93 -21.91
C ALA A 11 -3.95 -3.44 -21.61
N THR A 12 -3.22 -4.13 -22.48
CA THR A 12 -2.80 -5.50 -22.26
C THR A 12 -1.56 -5.45 -21.40
N THR A 13 -1.52 -6.28 -20.35
CA THR A 13 -0.34 -6.64 -19.52
C THR A 13 -0.15 -5.94 -18.17
N VAL A 14 -1.13 -6.02 -17.27
CA VAL A 14 -0.84 -6.04 -15.81
C VAL A 14 -1.61 -7.14 -15.06
N ALA A 15 -2.54 -7.85 -15.71
CA ALA A 15 -3.46 -8.76 -15.02
C ALA A 15 -2.96 -10.22 -14.83
N SER A 16 -1.76 -10.61 -15.26
CA SER A 16 -1.30 -12.01 -15.16
C SER A 16 -0.43 -12.34 -13.93
N ALA A 17 -0.14 -11.38 -13.05
CA ALA A 17 0.66 -11.65 -11.85
C ALA A 17 -0.15 -12.20 -10.66
N PHE A 18 -1.49 -12.31 -10.78
CA PHE A 18 -2.37 -12.77 -9.68
C PHE A 18 -2.91 -14.19 -9.85
N SER A 19 -2.46 -14.97 -10.83
CA SER A 19 -2.93 -16.34 -10.98
C SER A 19 -2.23 -17.30 -10.02
N LYS A 20 -2.82 -17.39 -8.82
CA LYS A 20 -2.79 -18.45 -7.78
C LYS A 20 -1.84 -18.18 -6.59
N PRO A 21 -2.40 -18.12 -5.35
CA PRO A 21 -3.02 -19.29 -4.73
C PRO A 21 -4.29 -18.95 -3.91
N ALA A 22 -5.48 -19.07 -4.49
CA ALA A 22 -6.74 -18.79 -3.77
C ALA A 22 -7.68 -20.01 -3.64
N LEU A 23 -7.40 -21.13 -4.33
CA LEU A 23 -8.33 -22.26 -4.35
C LEU A 23 -8.20 -23.20 -3.14
N ALA A 24 -7.05 -23.22 -2.46
CA ALA A 24 -6.88 -24.01 -1.23
C ALA A 24 -7.47 -23.32 0.02
N ALA A 25 -7.78 -22.02 -0.06
CA ALA A 25 -8.36 -21.24 1.04
C ALA A 25 -9.90 -21.32 1.08
N ALA A 26 -10.54 -21.71 -0.03
CA ALA A 26 -12.01 -21.70 -0.16
C ALA A 26 -12.72 -22.87 0.54
N ALA A 27 -11.98 -23.83 1.11
CA ALA A 27 -12.54 -25.02 1.75
C ALA A 27 -12.52 -24.99 3.30
N ARG A 28 -12.37 -23.80 3.91
CA ARG A 28 -12.49 -23.63 5.37
C ARG A 28 -13.86 -23.06 5.73
N PRO A 29 -14.54 -23.59 6.77
CA PRO A 29 -15.83 -23.09 7.20
C PRO A 29 -15.74 -21.59 7.54
N LEU A 30 -16.73 -20.81 7.08
CA LEU A 30 -16.83 -19.34 7.14
C LEU A 30 -16.94 -18.74 8.57
N HIS A 31 -16.33 -19.36 9.60
CA HIS A 31 -16.27 -18.81 10.96
C HIS A 31 -14.85 -18.46 11.44
N ASP A 32 -13.82 -18.79 10.65
CA ASP A 32 -12.44 -18.37 10.87
C ASP A 32 -12.08 -17.26 9.86
N ILE A 33 -12.78 -16.13 9.95
CA ILE A 33 -12.10 -14.88 9.59
C ILE A 33 -11.00 -14.80 10.65
N LEU A 34 -9.73 -14.99 10.29
CA LEU A 34 -8.63 -14.65 11.19
C LEU A 34 -8.38 -13.14 11.00
N PRO A 35 -9.04 -12.25 11.74
CA PRO A 35 -8.93 -10.79 11.54
C PRO A 35 -7.51 -10.27 11.72
N SER A 36 -6.62 -11.02 12.37
CA SER A 36 -5.26 -10.56 12.68
C SER A 36 -4.26 -10.68 11.51
N LEU A 37 -4.52 -11.53 10.50
CA LEU A 37 -3.61 -11.71 9.35
C LEU A 37 -3.40 -10.42 8.56
N GLY A 38 -4.46 -9.60 8.42
CA GLY A 38 -4.39 -8.31 7.72
C GLY A 38 -3.93 -7.15 8.62
N ALA A 39 -4.24 -7.22 9.92
CA ALA A 39 -3.92 -6.16 10.87
C ALA A 39 -2.40 -6.00 11.05
N SER A 40 -1.65 -7.11 11.10
CA SER A 40 -0.18 -7.05 11.22
C SER A 40 0.48 -6.40 10.01
N GLY A 41 -0.03 -6.66 8.80
CA GLY A 41 0.41 -5.99 7.58
C GLY A 41 0.14 -4.49 7.59
N ALA A 42 -1.01 -4.06 8.11
CA ALA A 42 -1.32 -2.64 8.28
C ALA A 42 -0.40 -1.95 9.30
N ILE A 43 -0.06 -2.64 10.39
CA ILE A 43 0.94 -2.14 11.35
C ILE A 43 2.30 -2.02 10.66
N TYR A 44 2.73 -3.02 9.89
CA TYR A 44 3.97 -3.00 9.12
C TYR A 44 4.03 -1.84 8.13
N ALA A 45 2.92 -1.55 7.45
CA ALA A 45 2.81 -0.38 6.59
C ALA A 45 2.99 0.94 7.36
N ALA A 46 2.33 1.08 8.50
CA ALA A 46 2.41 2.29 9.33
C ALA A 46 3.82 2.52 9.87
N VAL A 47 4.47 1.49 10.43
CA VAL A 47 5.83 1.62 10.96
C VAL A 47 6.85 1.87 9.85
N SER A 48 6.70 1.23 8.69
CA SER A 48 7.60 1.43 7.54
C SER A 48 7.46 2.83 6.96
N LEU A 49 6.23 3.33 6.79
CA LEU A 49 5.96 4.71 6.39
C LEU A 49 6.57 5.70 7.37
N THR A 50 6.43 5.44 8.67
CA THR A 50 6.95 6.33 9.73
C THR A 50 8.48 6.37 9.71
N ALA A 51 9.14 5.22 9.62
CA ALA A 51 10.60 5.14 9.57
C ALA A 51 11.19 5.81 8.31
N LEU A 52 10.47 5.78 7.19
CA LEU A 52 10.87 6.48 5.96
C LEU A 52 10.57 7.99 6.02
N GLY A 53 9.44 8.37 6.63
CA GLY A 53 9.05 9.77 6.80
C GLY A 53 9.90 10.55 7.80
N PHE A 54 10.41 9.85 8.82
CA PHE A 54 11.17 10.44 9.91
C PHE A 54 12.47 9.64 10.14
N PRO A 55 13.48 9.78 9.26
CA PRO A 55 14.71 9.00 9.32
C PRO A 55 15.51 9.21 10.62
N ASP A 56 15.42 10.41 11.20
CA ASP A 56 16.11 10.76 12.45
C ASP A 56 15.35 10.32 13.71
N SER A 57 14.21 9.61 13.55
CA SER A 57 13.45 9.12 14.70
C SER A 57 14.08 7.88 15.32
N GLU A 58 14.09 7.84 16.65
CA GLU A 58 14.56 6.70 17.42
C GLU A 58 13.39 6.02 18.12
N VAL A 59 13.43 4.69 18.20
CA VAL A 59 12.44 3.88 18.91
C VAL A 59 13.11 3.17 20.08
N SER A 60 12.41 3.15 21.21
CA SER A 60 12.77 2.37 22.39
C SER A 60 11.80 1.19 22.50
N LEU A 61 12.33 -0.01 22.69
CA LEU A 61 11.50 -1.20 22.90
C LEU A 61 11.04 -1.23 24.35
N ILE A 62 9.74 -1.48 24.58
CA ILE A 62 9.16 -1.57 25.93
C ILE A 62 9.89 -2.61 26.80
N PHE A 63 10.39 -3.68 26.18
CA PHE A 63 11.12 -4.76 26.85
C PHE A 63 12.60 -4.46 27.10
N LEU A 64 13.16 -3.43 26.46
CA LEU A 64 14.56 -3.00 26.59
C LEU A 64 14.62 -1.48 26.87
N PRO A 65 14.07 -1.02 28.01
CA PRO A 65 14.02 0.41 28.31
C PRO A 65 15.45 0.99 28.41
N GLY A 66 15.69 2.09 27.71
CA GLY A 66 16.99 2.78 27.70
C GLY A 66 17.89 2.48 26.50
N VAL A 67 17.50 1.55 25.62
CA VAL A 67 18.19 1.32 24.35
C VAL A 67 17.42 2.02 23.23
N LEU A 68 18.03 3.06 22.68
CA LEU A 68 17.51 3.81 21.54
C LEU A 68 18.04 3.18 20.25
N ILE A 69 17.12 2.77 19.37
CA ILE A 69 17.46 2.19 18.08
C ILE A 69 16.90 3.13 16.99
N PRO A 70 17.69 3.50 15.98
CA PRO A 70 17.17 4.24 14.84
C PRO A 70 15.98 3.50 14.22
N SER A 71 14.87 4.19 13.97
CA SER A 71 13.63 3.57 13.50
C SER A 71 13.82 2.82 12.18
N GLN A 72 14.67 3.34 11.29
CA GLN A 72 15.05 2.68 10.05
C GLN A 72 15.79 1.36 10.29
N ALA A 73 16.69 1.30 11.27
CA ALA A 73 17.40 0.08 11.62
C ALA A 73 16.45 -0.94 12.26
N ALA A 74 15.52 -0.48 13.11
CA ALA A 74 14.51 -1.34 13.72
C ALA A 74 13.58 -1.97 12.67
N VAL A 75 13.02 -1.15 11.77
CA VAL A 75 12.15 -1.63 10.67
C VAL A 75 12.95 -2.50 9.69
N GLY A 76 14.18 -2.12 9.36
CA GLY A 76 15.06 -2.93 8.51
C GLY A 76 15.33 -4.31 9.12
N GLY A 77 15.58 -4.38 10.43
CA GLY A 77 15.75 -5.64 11.17
C GLY A 77 14.49 -6.51 11.13
N LEU A 78 13.30 -5.91 11.28
CA LEU A 78 12.01 -6.60 11.15
C LEU A 78 11.80 -7.19 9.75
N VAL A 79 12.06 -6.42 8.70
CA VAL A 79 11.98 -6.89 7.30
C VAL A 79 12.98 -8.02 7.05
N CYS A 80 14.21 -7.90 7.54
CA CYS A 80 15.22 -8.95 7.44
C CYS A 80 14.77 -10.24 8.15
N LEU A 81 14.16 -10.12 9.34
CA LEU A 81 13.60 -11.26 10.06
C LEU A 81 12.51 -11.96 9.27
N ASP A 82 11.62 -11.22 8.61
CA ASP A 82 10.59 -11.80 7.76
C ASP A 82 11.16 -12.50 6.52
N ILE A 83 12.18 -11.92 5.88
CA ILE A 83 12.89 -12.57 4.77
C ILE A 83 13.52 -13.87 5.24
N VAL A 84 14.24 -13.85 6.37
CA VAL A 84 14.82 -15.07 6.96
C VAL A 84 13.73 -16.07 7.29
N GLY A 85 12.61 -15.64 7.86
CA GLY A 85 11.46 -16.49 8.17
C GLY A 85 10.86 -17.16 6.94
N VAL A 86 10.72 -16.42 5.83
CA VAL A 86 10.32 -16.97 4.53
C VAL A 86 11.33 -18.02 4.04
N LEU A 87 12.63 -17.69 4.07
CA LEU A 87 13.69 -18.58 3.60
C LEU A 87 13.84 -19.84 4.45
N ARG A 88 13.61 -19.75 5.77
CA ARG A 88 13.64 -20.88 6.71
C ARG A 88 12.33 -21.67 6.74
N GLY A 89 11.26 -21.16 6.13
CA GLY A 89 9.93 -21.78 6.16
C GLY A 89 9.23 -21.71 7.52
N TRP A 90 9.48 -20.66 8.31
CA TRP A 90 8.78 -20.45 9.58
C TRP A 90 7.29 -20.17 9.34
N ARG A 91 6.44 -20.81 10.15
CA ARG A 91 4.97 -20.69 10.07
C ARG A 91 4.33 -19.98 11.26
N MET A 92 5.15 -19.54 12.22
CA MET A 92 4.69 -18.86 13.44
C MET A 92 4.23 -17.42 13.15
N PHE A 93 4.73 -16.79 12.08
CA PHE A 93 4.40 -15.43 11.67
C PHE A 93 3.91 -15.38 10.23
N ASP A 94 3.03 -14.43 9.92
CA ASP A 94 2.61 -14.13 8.55
C ASP A 94 3.64 -13.23 7.85
N HIS A 95 4.81 -13.80 7.62
CA HIS A 95 5.94 -13.09 7.01
C HIS A 95 5.57 -12.41 5.68
N TYR A 96 4.71 -13.02 4.87
CA TYR A 96 4.23 -12.43 3.62
C TYR A 96 3.32 -11.21 3.84
N ALA A 97 2.48 -11.23 4.88
CA ALA A 97 1.63 -10.08 5.22
C ALA A 97 2.48 -8.91 5.72
N HIS A 98 3.51 -9.20 6.52
CA HIS A 98 4.47 -8.19 6.99
C HIS A 98 5.26 -7.57 5.84
N LEU A 99 5.83 -8.40 4.95
CA LEU A 99 6.57 -7.92 3.78
C LEU A 99 5.68 -7.12 2.83
N GLY A 100 4.43 -7.56 2.61
CA GLY A 100 3.45 -6.80 1.84
C GLY A 100 3.12 -5.45 2.47
N GLY A 101 2.96 -5.41 3.80
CA GLY A 101 2.78 -4.19 4.57
C GLY A 101 3.97 -3.24 4.45
N ALA A 102 5.19 -3.74 4.65
CA ALA A 102 6.42 -2.95 4.53
C ALA A 102 6.57 -2.33 3.14
N LEU A 103 6.36 -3.14 2.10
CA LEU A 103 6.40 -2.68 0.72
C LEU A 103 5.34 -1.62 0.45
N PHE A 104 4.09 -1.85 0.90
CA PHE A 104 3.03 -0.86 0.76
C PHE A 104 3.38 0.46 1.46
N GLY A 105 3.91 0.41 2.68
CA GLY A 105 4.36 1.59 3.41
C GLY A 105 5.43 2.39 2.66
N ALA A 106 6.40 1.71 2.06
CA ALA A 106 7.44 2.33 1.25
C ALA A 106 6.91 2.96 -0.04
N VAL A 107 6.03 2.26 -0.75
CA VAL A 107 5.35 2.77 -1.94
C VAL A 107 4.49 3.99 -1.59
N TYR A 108 3.73 3.91 -0.50
CA TYR A 108 2.88 5.00 -0.05
C TYR A 108 3.70 6.24 0.35
N TRP A 109 4.85 6.05 1.01
CA TRP A 109 5.76 7.15 1.31
C TRP A 109 6.25 7.86 0.04
N ALA A 110 6.64 7.10 -0.98
CA ALA A 110 7.20 7.66 -2.22
C ALA A 110 6.16 8.37 -3.11
N TRP A 111 4.96 7.80 -3.25
CA TRP A 111 3.97 8.27 -4.22
C TRP A 111 2.64 8.75 -3.62
N GLY A 112 2.30 8.33 -2.40
CA GLY A 112 1.03 8.64 -1.75
C GLY A 112 0.74 10.15 -1.70
N PRO A 113 1.63 11.00 -1.14
CA PRO A 113 1.41 12.43 -1.08
C PRO A 113 1.15 13.05 -2.46
N ARG A 114 1.97 12.70 -3.46
CA ARG A 114 1.84 13.21 -4.84
C ARG A 114 0.52 12.79 -5.48
N PHE A 115 0.09 11.56 -5.22
CA PHE A 115 -1.20 11.04 -5.70
C PHE A 115 -2.37 11.83 -5.10
N TRP A 116 -2.36 12.07 -3.79
CA TRP A 116 -3.40 12.85 -3.12
C TRP A 116 -3.44 14.32 -3.57
N ASP A 117 -2.27 14.94 -3.76
CA ASP A 117 -2.17 16.30 -4.28
C ASP A 117 -2.72 16.40 -5.72
N TRP A 118 -2.36 15.44 -6.56
CA TRP A 118 -2.90 15.34 -7.91
C TRP A 118 -4.43 15.18 -7.92
N MET A 119 -4.98 14.31 -7.06
CA MET A 119 -6.43 14.14 -6.95
C MET A 119 -7.12 15.41 -6.46
N ARG A 120 -6.56 16.08 -5.45
CA ARG A 120 -7.11 17.33 -4.92
C ARG A 120 -7.25 18.39 -6.03
N VAL A 121 -6.20 18.57 -6.84
CA VAL A 121 -6.23 19.54 -7.96
C VAL A 121 -7.27 19.16 -9.02
N ARG A 122 -7.46 17.87 -9.31
CA ARG A 122 -8.43 17.39 -10.30
C ARG A 122 -9.87 17.50 -9.83
N LEU A 123 -10.13 17.16 -8.57
CA LEU A 123 -11.47 17.11 -7.99
C LEU A 123 -11.97 18.47 -7.49
N ALA A 124 -11.08 19.43 -7.21
CA ALA A 124 -11.47 20.80 -6.87
C ALA A 124 -11.81 21.68 -8.09
N ARG A 125 -11.59 21.18 -9.32
CA ARG A 125 -11.82 21.91 -10.58
C ARG A 125 -13.21 21.82 -11.26
N PRO A 126 -14.30 21.27 -10.69
CA PRO A 126 -15.63 21.36 -11.33
C PRO A 126 -16.15 22.80 -11.41
N GLU A 127 -15.97 23.60 -10.37
CA GLU A 127 -16.60 24.93 -10.23
C GLU A 127 -15.85 26.02 -11.01
N VAL A 128 -14.51 25.95 -11.04
CA VAL A 128 -13.68 26.87 -11.83
C VAL A 128 -13.96 26.72 -13.34
N ALA A 129 -14.19 25.48 -13.81
CA ALA A 129 -14.51 25.22 -15.21
C ALA A 129 -15.92 25.74 -15.61
N LYS A 130 -16.87 25.76 -14.67
CA LYS A 130 -18.21 26.33 -14.88
C LYS A 130 -18.20 27.86 -14.85
N GLY A 131 -17.45 28.48 -13.94
CA GLY A 131 -17.33 29.94 -13.84
C GLY A 131 -16.70 30.58 -15.08
N VAL A 132 -15.67 29.93 -15.66
CA VAL A 132 -15.03 30.39 -16.90
C VAL A 132 -15.99 30.31 -18.09
N GLN A 133 -16.79 29.25 -18.21
CA GLN A 133 -17.76 29.12 -19.30
C GLN A 133 -18.97 30.05 -19.16
N SER A 134 -19.26 30.56 -17.95
CA SER A 134 -20.31 31.55 -17.73
C SER A 134 -19.87 32.95 -18.15
N GLY A 135 -18.62 33.33 -17.85
CA GLY A 135 -18.08 34.65 -18.19
C GLY A 135 -17.86 34.87 -19.69
N GLU A 136 -17.60 33.80 -20.45
CA GLU A 136 -17.38 33.89 -21.90
C GLU A 136 -18.68 33.93 -22.73
N LYS A 137 -19.85 33.68 -22.10
CA LYS A 137 -21.16 33.76 -22.78
C LYS A 137 -21.88 35.10 -22.59
N GLU A 138 -21.34 35.99 -21.77
CA GLU A 138 -21.92 37.32 -21.49
C GLU A 138 -21.19 38.48 -22.18
N THR A 139 -20.19 38.19 -23.03
CA THR A 139 -19.46 39.17 -23.86
C THR A 139 -19.66 38.89 -25.34
#